data_AF-A0ABD3N283-F1
#
_entry.id   AF-A0ABD3N283-F1
#
_cell.length_a   1.000
_cell.length_b   1.000
_cell.length_c   1.000
_cell.angle_alpha   90.00
_cell.angle_beta   90.00
_cell.angle_gamma   90.00
#
_symmetry.space_group_name_H-M   'P 1'
#
loop_
_entity.id
_entity.type
_entity.pdbx_description
1 polymer ?
#
loop_
_entity_poly.entity_id
_entity_poly.type
_entity_poly.pdbx_seq_one_letter_code
_entity_poly.pdbx_strand_id
1 'polypeptide(L)'
;MSSLSTESKLISSSKASFSRRRCSSCIVFSDVDGTLVHYPTHLPKPNDDNGLVSTNEEKASTLLHLPPSQTGSRGVISTQTLLLCHRLRHGLSIIDGDDDKKNDNSNIFDDDVINDANKVPRVPLVLISGMRTSTLFKRLPYLPRSDAYVCESGGRIFYPRPIMNNLNENDSIANGYVNDLVVQPVSFQGMPLGYDTPFILVEDMNWREQISRLDAAGSDGYVNNISIEHRRGKLWDYARTIIDNKNNNNNNNNNNAVDKYVIDADGYATAFRIRYRQNTSGTSSSSLLLPPLPDGLACSTNLGCVDIYPTMSGKRNCAEYLARKFLRHDGKNNEDDGGGGGGGNSVLRSHAYCLCDDDNDIEMALACRAAYLPSLTSESMRILASSDDNSLIVAEDEANGIVESVATEAALRALIKELQSVRE
;
A
#
# COMPACT_ATOMS: atom_id res chain seq x y z
N MET A 1 -22.16 16.10 -47.95
CA MET A 1 -21.44 15.34 -46.90
C MET A 1 -20.62 16.34 -46.11
N SER A 2 -21.12 16.73 -44.93
CA SER A 2 -20.58 17.80 -44.10
C SER A 2 -19.39 17.32 -43.28
N SER A 3 -18.24 18.00 -43.43
CA SER A 3 -17.04 17.81 -42.64
C SER A 3 -17.22 18.42 -41.24
N LEU A 4 -17.16 17.60 -40.20
CA LEU A 4 -16.99 18.04 -38.82
C LEU A 4 -15.49 18.06 -38.52
N SER A 5 -14.87 19.24 -38.60
CA SER A 5 -13.53 19.49 -38.06
C SER A 5 -13.64 19.73 -36.57
N THR A 6 -13.13 18.78 -35.78
CA THR A 6 -12.98 18.95 -34.33
C THR A 6 -11.61 19.59 -34.08
N GLU A 7 -11.58 20.89 -33.83
CA GLU A 7 -10.39 21.59 -33.34
C GLU A 7 -10.12 21.15 -31.90
N SER A 8 -9.13 20.27 -31.73
CA SER A 8 -8.52 20.00 -30.43
C SER A 8 -7.57 21.13 -30.07
N LYS A 9 -7.97 21.98 -29.11
CA LYS A 9 -7.10 22.98 -28.49
C LYS A 9 -5.91 22.26 -27.82
N LEU A 10 -4.74 22.35 -28.45
CA LEU A 10 -3.44 22.03 -27.87
C LEU A 10 -3.17 23.00 -26.72
N ILE A 11 -3.45 22.56 -25.49
CA ILE A 11 -2.93 23.20 -24.28
C ILE A 11 -1.43 22.95 -24.29
N SER A 12 -0.62 24.00 -24.45
CA SER A 12 0.84 23.87 -24.44
C SER A 12 1.28 23.33 -23.08
N SER A 13 1.77 22.08 -23.05
CA SER A 13 2.34 21.49 -21.85
C SER A 13 3.63 22.23 -21.51
N SER A 14 3.55 23.15 -20.56
CA SER A 14 4.74 23.67 -19.89
C SER A 14 5.54 22.48 -19.36
N LYS A 15 6.85 22.49 -19.59
CA LYS A 15 7.78 21.46 -19.13
C LYS A 15 7.50 21.20 -17.65
N ALA A 16 6.91 20.04 -17.33
CA ALA A 16 6.69 19.59 -15.96
C ALA A 16 8.05 19.19 -15.35
N SER A 17 8.96 20.16 -15.21
CA SER A 17 10.02 20.06 -14.25
C SER A 17 9.32 19.87 -12.90
N PHE A 18 9.63 18.78 -12.19
CA PHE A 18 9.31 18.68 -10.77
C PHE A 18 10.04 19.85 -10.08
N SER A 19 9.42 21.03 -10.10
CA SER A 19 9.76 22.12 -9.21
C SER A 19 9.75 21.51 -7.83
N ARG A 20 10.90 21.54 -7.15
CA ARG A 20 11.08 21.03 -5.79
C ARG A 20 10.15 21.84 -4.88
N ARG A 21 8.88 21.48 -4.84
CA ARG A 21 7.91 22.00 -3.89
C ARG A 21 8.42 21.61 -2.51
N ARG A 22 8.37 22.54 -1.55
CA ARG A 22 8.72 22.25 -0.16
C ARG A 22 7.88 21.06 0.29
N CYS A 23 8.53 19.95 0.57
CA CYS A 23 7.87 18.77 1.13
C CYS A 23 7.31 19.16 2.50
N SER A 24 6.14 18.63 2.86
CA SER A 24 5.69 18.70 4.25
C SER A 24 6.75 18.10 5.18
N SER A 25 6.75 18.56 6.42
CA SER A 25 7.53 17.95 7.50
C SER A 25 7.06 16.54 7.85
N CYS A 26 6.00 16.03 7.24
CA CYS A 26 5.41 14.73 7.54
C CYS A 26 5.20 13.86 6.30
N ILE A 27 5.03 12.56 6.54
CA ILE A 27 4.70 11.54 5.54
C ILE A 27 3.62 10.61 6.12
N VAL A 28 2.73 10.10 5.26
CA VAL A 28 1.71 9.13 5.65
C VAL A 28 1.93 7.81 4.93
N PHE A 29 1.95 6.73 5.69
CA PHE A 29 1.91 5.36 5.20
C PHE A 29 0.51 4.80 5.40
N SER A 30 0.07 3.92 4.51
CA SER A 30 -1.18 3.19 4.71
C SER A 30 -0.99 1.77 4.27
N ASP A 31 -1.38 0.81 5.11
CA ASP A 31 -1.70 -0.50 4.56
C ASP A 31 -2.88 -0.40 3.58
N VAL A 32 -2.97 -1.35 2.67
CA VAL A 32 -4.06 -1.42 1.68
C VAL A 32 -5.16 -2.38 2.11
N ASP A 33 -4.82 -3.63 2.41
CA ASP A 33 -5.80 -4.72 2.56
C ASP A 33 -6.22 -4.86 4.02
N GLY A 34 -7.48 -4.56 4.33
CA GLY A 34 -8.01 -4.49 5.69
C GLY A 34 -8.01 -3.07 6.28
N THR A 35 -7.16 -2.19 5.74
CA THR A 35 -7.12 -0.77 6.10
C THR A 35 -7.92 0.12 5.13
N LEU A 36 -7.53 0.21 3.86
CA LEU A 36 -8.22 1.03 2.85
C LEU A 36 -9.23 0.23 2.03
N VAL A 37 -8.92 -1.05 1.82
CA VAL A 37 -9.71 -2.01 1.05
C VAL A 37 -10.30 -3.02 2.02
N HIS A 38 -11.62 -3.14 2.03
CA HIS A 38 -12.35 -4.03 2.94
C HIS A 38 -12.82 -5.29 2.22
N TYR A 39 -13.04 -6.36 2.99
CA TYR A 39 -13.55 -7.64 2.51
C TYR A 39 -14.83 -8.05 3.24
N PRO A 40 -15.91 -7.28 3.08
CA PRO A 40 -17.18 -7.55 3.75
C PRO A 40 -17.71 -8.94 3.37
N THR A 41 -18.07 -9.72 4.39
CA THR A 41 -18.58 -11.09 4.23
C THR A 41 -20.02 -11.13 3.69
N HIS A 42 -20.74 -10.02 3.83
CA HIS A 42 -22.14 -9.87 3.44
C HIS A 42 -22.35 -9.46 1.98
N LEU A 43 -21.30 -9.08 1.26
CA LEU A 43 -21.44 -8.71 -0.15
C LEU A 43 -21.67 -9.96 -1.02
N PRO A 44 -22.64 -9.92 -1.95
CA PRO A 44 -22.93 -11.04 -2.82
C PRO A 44 -21.70 -11.40 -3.65
N LYS A 45 -21.43 -12.70 -3.78
CA LYS A 45 -20.31 -13.18 -4.60
C LYS A 45 -20.64 -12.90 -6.06
N PRO A 46 -19.67 -12.47 -6.88
CA PRO A 46 -19.93 -12.01 -8.25
C PRO A 46 -20.50 -13.08 -9.22
N ASN A 47 -20.57 -14.34 -8.81
CA ASN A 47 -21.15 -15.43 -9.61
C ASN A 47 -22.54 -15.87 -9.12
N ASP A 48 -23.07 -15.26 -8.05
CA ASP A 48 -24.46 -15.44 -7.67
C ASP A 48 -25.30 -14.52 -8.58
N ASP A 49 -25.46 -14.90 -9.85
CA ASP A 49 -26.28 -14.25 -10.90
C ASP A 49 -27.78 -14.16 -10.55
N ASN A 50 -28.16 -14.46 -9.31
CA ASN A 50 -29.49 -14.22 -8.79
C ASN A 50 -29.63 -12.72 -8.51
N GLY A 51 -29.92 -11.96 -9.57
CA GLY A 51 -30.05 -10.50 -9.64
C GLY A 51 -31.07 -9.87 -8.71
N LEU A 52 -30.90 -10.06 -7.40
CA LEU A 52 -31.60 -9.31 -6.37
C LEU A 52 -30.89 -7.96 -6.24
N VAL A 53 -31.30 -7.04 -7.11
CA VAL A 53 -30.97 -5.61 -7.03
C VAL A 53 -31.42 -5.13 -5.64
N SER A 54 -30.47 -4.98 -4.72
CA SER A 54 -30.76 -4.38 -3.43
C SER A 54 -31.19 -2.93 -3.69
N THR A 55 -32.37 -2.56 -3.20
CA THR A 55 -33.05 -1.28 -3.44
C THR A 55 -32.37 -0.05 -2.81
N ASN A 56 -31.13 -0.18 -2.33
CA ASN A 56 -30.32 0.93 -1.83
C ASN A 56 -29.28 1.35 -2.89
N GLU A 57 -29.75 1.73 -4.08
CA GLU A 57 -28.89 2.18 -5.19
C GLU A 57 -27.96 3.35 -4.80
N GLU A 58 -28.39 4.21 -3.86
CA GLU A 58 -27.57 5.33 -3.37
C GLU A 58 -26.33 4.91 -2.56
N LYS A 59 -26.36 3.75 -1.89
CA LYS A 59 -25.17 3.23 -1.18
C LYS A 59 -24.23 2.43 -2.10
N ALA A 60 -24.76 1.91 -3.22
CA ALA A 60 -23.94 1.16 -4.18
C ALA A 60 -23.06 2.09 -5.03
N SER A 61 -23.49 3.32 -5.30
CA SER A 61 -22.71 4.32 -6.06
C SER A 61 -21.43 4.78 -5.35
N THR A 62 -21.31 4.49 -4.05
CA THR A 62 -20.20 4.93 -3.19
C THR A 62 -19.10 3.89 -3.01
N LEU A 63 -19.26 2.65 -3.51
CA LEU A 63 -18.26 1.59 -3.37
C LEU A 63 -17.69 1.18 -4.73
N LEU A 64 -16.36 1.13 -4.83
CA LEU A 64 -15.65 0.54 -5.96
C LEU A 64 -15.22 -0.89 -5.62
N HIS A 65 -15.58 -1.83 -6.48
CA HIS A 65 -15.19 -3.22 -6.33
C HIS A 65 -13.89 -3.51 -7.09
N LEU A 66 -12.86 -3.93 -6.35
CA LEU A 66 -11.58 -4.30 -6.92
C LEU A 66 -11.68 -5.64 -7.67
N PRO A 67 -10.71 -5.96 -8.55
CA PRO A 67 -10.59 -7.30 -9.11
C PRO A 67 -10.37 -8.34 -8.01
N PRO A 68 -10.89 -9.57 -8.18
CA PRO A 68 -10.68 -10.63 -7.22
C PRO A 68 -9.19 -10.95 -7.08
N SER A 69 -8.79 -11.24 -5.85
CA SER A 69 -7.49 -11.83 -5.55
C SER A 69 -7.39 -13.26 -6.07
N GLN A 70 -6.19 -13.85 -6.07
CA GLN A 70 -6.03 -15.26 -6.43
C GLN A 70 -6.79 -16.22 -5.50
N THR A 71 -7.09 -15.80 -4.26
CA THR A 71 -7.91 -16.59 -3.33
C THR A 71 -9.41 -16.43 -3.58
N GLY A 72 -9.81 -15.64 -4.58
CA GLY A 72 -11.21 -15.39 -4.94
C GLY A 72 -11.87 -14.27 -4.13
N SER A 73 -11.26 -13.81 -3.03
CA SER A 73 -11.77 -12.69 -2.24
C SER A 73 -11.73 -11.40 -3.05
N ARG A 74 -12.83 -10.65 -3.02
CA ARG A 74 -12.98 -9.37 -3.72
C ARG A 74 -12.97 -8.24 -2.70
N GLY A 75 -12.03 -7.31 -2.86
CA GLY A 75 -11.95 -6.13 -2.01
C GLY A 75 -12.91 -5.04 -2.50
N VAL A 76 -13.34 -4.17 -1.58
CA VAL A 76 -14.08 -2.94 -1.88
C VAL A 76 -13.40 -1.73 -1.25
N ILE A 77 -13.52 -0.57 -1.88
CA ILE A 77 -13.05 0.70 -1.33
C ILE A 77 -14.14 1.77 -1.53
N SER A 78 -14.38 2.61 -0.54
CA SER A 78 -15.34 3.70 -0.70
C SER A 78 -14.76 4.84 -1.55
N THR A 79 -15.58 5.46 -2.39
CA THR A 79 -15.20 6.65 -3.15
C THR A 79 -14.84 7.80 -2.21
N GLN A 80 -15.51 7.87 -1.05
CA GLN A 80 -15.19 8.83 0.00
C GLN A 80 -13.78 8.60 0.59
N THR A 81 -13.34 7.36 0.77
CA THR A 81 -11.95 7.03 1.14
C THR A 81 -10.97 7.59 0.11
N LEU A 82 -11.26 7.42 -1.19
CA LEU A 82 -10.42 7.97 -2.27
C LEU A 82 -10.35 9.50 -2.24
N LEU A 83 -11.46 10.18 -1.96
CA LEU A 83 -11.52 11.63 -1.79
C LEU A 83 -10.74 12.11 -0.56
N LEU A 84 -10.85 11.41 0.57
CA LEU A 84 -10.10 11.74 1.77
C LEU A 84 -8.60 11.54 1.58
N CYS A 85 -8.16 10.46 0.90
CA CYS A 85 -6.75 10.30 0.54
C CYS A 85 -6.26 11.42 -0.39
N HIS A 86 -7.10 11.91 -1.31
CA HIS A 86 -6.77 13.08 -2.13
C HIS A 86 -6.60 14.34 -1.27
N ARG A 87 -7.57 14.63 -0.39
CA ARG A 87 -7.56 15.76 0.55
C ARG A 87 -6.35 15.71 1.49
N LEU A 88 -5.98 14.53 1.96
CA LEU A 88 -4.79 14.30 2.77
C LEU A 88 -3.51 14.77 2.05
N ARG A 89 -3.37 14.41 0.77
CA ARG A 89 -2.18 14.74 -0.02
C ARG A 89 -2.11 16.22 -0.38
N HIS A 90 -3.23 16.78 -0.82
CA HIS A 90 -3.27 18.10 -1.46
C HIS A 90 -3.76 19.24 -0.54
N GLY A 91 -4.26 18.92 0.65
CA GLY A 91 -4.83 19.88 1.59
C GLY A 91 -6.31 20.20 1.34
N LEU A 92 -6.86 21.09 2.16
CA LEU A 92 -8.29 21.42 2.23
C LEU A 92 -8.83 22.30 1.13
N SER A 93 -8.00 22.81 0.23
CA SER A 93 -8.38 23.95 -0.63
C SER A 93 -9.48 23.66 -1.66
N ILE A 94 -10.09 22.47 -1.67
CA ILE A 94 -10.93 22.02 -2.78
C ILE A 94 -12.42 21.83 -2.41
N ILE A 95 -12.83 21.50 -1.18
CA ILE A 95 -14.21 20.95 -1.00
C ILE A 95 -14.94 21.32 0.31
N ASP A 96 -14.41 22.14 1.21
CA ASP A 96 -15.26 22.59 2.35
C ASP A 96 -16.15 23.76 1.90
N GLY A 97 -16.98 23.51 0.88
CA GLY A 97 -18.27 24.18 0.77
C GLY A 97 -19.10 23.66 1.94
N ASP A 98 -19.16 24.48 2.99
CA ASP A 98 -20.03 24.31 4.16
C ASP A 98 -21.43 23.92 3.67
N ASP A 99 -21.77 22.63 3.70
CA ASP A 99 -23.07 22.09 3.24
C ASP A 99 -24.26 22.70 4.02
N ASP A 100 -23.98 23.39 5.13
CA ASP A 100 -24.95 24.15 5.91
C ASP A 100 -25.22 25.58 5.40
N LYS A 101 -24.50 26.06 4.39
CA LYS A 101 -24.82 27.34 3.70
C LYS A 101 -25.51 27.09 2.36
N LYS A 102 -26.69 26.47 2.42
CA LYS A 102 -27.64 26.47 1.30
C LYS A 102 -28.02 27.92 0.93
N ASN A 103 -27.94 28.21 -0.37
CA ASN A 103 -28.50 29.36 -1.08
C ASN A 103 -27.67 30.66 -1.13
N ASP A 104 -26.59 30.66 -1.90
CA ASP A 104 -26.39 31.79 -2.82
C ASP A 104 -25.82 31.31 -4.17
N ASN A 105 -26.64 31.40 -5.21
CA ASN A 105 -26.38 30.99 -6.59
C ASN A 105 -25.36 31.92 -7.29
N SER A 106 -24.15 32.04 -6.75
CA SER A 106 -23.07 32.75 -7.44
C SER A 106 -22.07 31.75 -8.01
N ASN A 107 -22.13 31.58 -9.34
CA ASN A 107 -21.11 30.89 -10.15
C ASN A 107 -19.80 31.69 -10.09
N ILE A 108 -19.06 31.56 -8.99
CA ILE A 108 -17.73 32.14 -8.81
C ILE A 108 -16.74 30.97 -8.71
N PHE A 109 -16.42 30.39 -9.87
CA PHE A 109 -15.15 29.68 -10.06
C PHE A 109 -14.18 30.70 -10.64
N ASP A 110 -13.69 31.61 -9.80
CA ASP A 110 -12.62 32.55 -10.18
C ASP A 110 -11.31 31.77 -10.37
N ASP A 111 -10.72 31.90 -11.57
CA ASP A 111 -9.44 31.29 -11.96
C ASP A 111 -8.25 31.70 -11.05
N ASP A 112 -8.40 32.72 -10.21
CA ASP A 112 -7.35 33.21 -9.31
C ASP A 112 -7.04 32.27 -8.13
N VAL A 113 -7.93 31.31 -7.80
CA VAL A 113 -7.68 30.33 -6.72
C VAL A 113 -6.60 29.30 -7.09
N ILE A 114 -6.36 29.08 -8.39
CA ILE A 114 -5.35 28.11 -8.87
C ILE A 114 -3.92 28.58 -8.56
N ASN A 115 -3.69 29.89 -8.44
CA ASN A 115 -2.36 30.44 -8.22
C ASN A 115 -1.84 30.24 -6.78
N ASP A 116 -2.72 30.06 -5.78
CA ASP A 116 -2.30 29.83 -4.39
C ASP A 116 -2.14 28.34 -4.01
N ALA A 117 -2.57 27.43 -4.89
CA ALA A 117 -2.39 25.98 -4.73
C ALA A 117 -0.89 25.55 -4.68
N ASN A 118 0.03 26.44 -5.08
CA ASN A 118 1.46 26.21 -4.94
C ASN A 118 2.02 26.49 -3.52
N LYS A 119 1.24 27.10 -2.61
CA LYS A 119 1.70 27.40 -1.25
C LYS A 119 1.40 26.30 -0.23
N VAL A 120 0.40 25.45 -0.44
CA VAL A 120 0.04 24.41 0.53
C VAL A 120 1.06 23.26 0.44
N PRO A 121 1.78 22.92 1.53
CA PRO A 121 2.68 21.79 1.54
C PRO A 121 1.91 20.50 1.26
N ARG A 122 2.40 19.71 0.31
CA ARG A 122 1.84 18.40 -0.02
C ARG A 122 2.33 17.37 0.98
N VAL A 123 1.43 16.51 1.47
CA VAL A 123 1.78 15.36 2.31
C VAL A 123 2.02 14.14 1.41
N PRO A 124 3.23 13.56 1.36
CA PRO A 124 3.45 12.32 0.64
C PRO A 124 2.59 11.20 1.25
N LEU A 125 1.84 10.50 0.39
CA LEU A 125 1.10 9.29 0.77
C LEU A 125 1.78 8.08 0.14
N VAL A 126 2.10 7.07 0.95
CA VAL A 126 2.68 5.80 0.50
C VAL A 126 1.71 4.69 0.82
N LEU A 127 1.35 3.89 -0.18
CA LEU A 127 0.59 2.65 0.04
C LEU A 127 1.57 1.50 0.19
N ILE A 128 1.45 0.77 1.29
CA ILE A 128 2.26 -0.42 1.59
C ILE A 128 1.34 -1.62 1.68
N SER A 129 1.77 -2.78 1.18
CA SER A 129 0.97 -4.00 1.27
C SER A 129 1.82 -5.26 1.22
N GLY A 130 1.30 -6.34 1.81
CA GLY A 130 1.79 -7.71 1.63
C GLY A 130 1.39 -8.34 0.28
N MET A 131 0.62 -7.65 -0.57
CA MET A 131 0.22 -8.15 -1.88
C MET A 131 1.41 -8.55 -2.75
N ARG A 132 1.22 -9.57 -3.59
CA ARG A 132 2.10 -9.84 -4.73
C ARG A 132 2.14 -8.65 -5.68
N THR A 133 3.26 -8.48 -6.39
CA THR A 133 3.38 -7.41 -7.41
C THR A 133 2.24 -7.46 -8.44
N SER A 134 1.92 -8.64 -8.95
CA SER A 134 0.87 -8.81 -9.97
C SER A 134 -0.53 -8.44 -9.44
N THR A 135 -0.79 -8.70 -8.16
CA THR A 135 -2.04 -8.29 -7.49
C THR A 135 -2.11 -6.79 -7.33
N LEU A 136 -1.01 -6.15 -6.88
CA LEU A 136 -0.93 -4.69 -6.80
C LEU A 136 -1.26 -4.06 -8.16
N PHE A 137 -0.59 -4.49 -9.23
CA PHE A 137 -0.78 -3.90 -10.57
C PHE A 137 -2.22 -3.98 -11.07
N LYS A 138 -2.92 -5.10 -10.83
CA LYS A 138 -4.33 -5.24 -11.18
C LYS A 138 -5.24 -4.31 -10.39
N ARG A 139 -4.85 -3.94 -9.17
CA ARG A 139 -5.64 -3.12 -8.24
C ARG A 139 -5.35 -1.63 -8.34
N LEU A 140 -4.17 -1.22 -8.81
CA LEU A 140 -3.79 0.19 -8.93
C LEU A 140 -4.83 1.09 -9.59
N PRO A 141 -5.59 0.67 -10.62
CA PRO A 141 -6.70 1.47 -11.17
C PRO A 141 -7.76 1.92 -10.16
N TYR A 142 -7.93 1.18 -9.06
CA TYR A 142 -8.97 1.37 -8.06
C TYR A 142 -8.46 1.99 -6.76
N LEU A 143 -7.13 2.05 -6.58
CA LEU A 143 -6.50 2.52 -5.35
C LEU A 143 -6.25 4.04 -5.39
N PRO A 144 -6.10 4.70 -4.23
CA PRO A 144 -5.72 6.10 -4.20
C PRO A 144 -4.42 6.34 -4.98
N ARG A 145 -4.39 7.41 -5.78
CA ARG A 145 -3.14 7.90 -6.33
C ARG A 145 -2.20 8.26 -5.17
N SER A 146 -0.97 7.78 -5.25
CA SER A 146 0.01 7.87 -4.16
C SER A 146 1.36 8.35 -4.66
N ASP A 147 2.28 8.62 -3.74
CA ASP A 147 3.64 9.09 -4.02
C ASP A 147 4.61 7.92 -4.19
N ALA A 148 4.34 6.80 -3.52
CA ALA A 148 4.95 5.51 -3.77
C ALA A 148 3.96 4.37 -3.51
N TYR A 149 4.18 3.25 -4.17
CA TYR A 149 3.47 1.99 -3.96
C TYR A 149 4.48 0.92 -3.57
N VAL A 150 4.20 0.20 -2.50
CA VAL A 150 5.06 -0.83 -1.94
C VAL A 150 4.29 -2.14 -1.88
N CYS A 151 4.91 -3.22 -2.34
CA CYS A 151 4.34 -4.57 -2.29
C CYS A 151 5.34 -5.58 -1.73
N GLU A 152 4.90 -6.83 -1.60
CA GLU A 152 5.71 -7.94 -1.05
C GLU A 152 6.28 -7.59 0.33
N SER A 153 5.44 -6.98 1.17
CA SER A 153 5.77 -6.59 2.54
C SER A 153 7.01 -5.68 2.63
N GLY A 154 7.20 -4.75 1.69
CA GLY A 154 8.38 -3.87 1.67
C GLY A 154 9.45 -4.26 0.65
N GLY A 155 9.26 -5.38 -0.05
CA GLY A 155 10.29 -5.93 -0.92
C GLY A 155 10.44 -5.21 -2.26
N ARG A 156 9.41 -4.48 -2.70
CA ARG A 156 9.47 -3.68 -3.94
C ARG A 156 8.78 -2.35 -3.77
N ILE A 157 9.35 -1.32 -4.39
CA ILE A 157 8.88 0.07 -4.31
C ILE A 157 8.73 0.61 -5.74
N PHE A 158 7.59 1.22 -6.03
CA PHE A 158 7.29 1.84 -7.32
C PHE A 158 6.86 3.29 -7.15
N TYR A 159 7.29 4.16 -8.05
CA TYR A 159 6.90 5.55 -8.13
C TYR A 159 6.02 5.78 -9.37
N PRO A 160 4.84 6.40 -9.23
CA PRO A 160 4.04 6.78 -10.39
C PRO A 160 4.68 7.94 -11.14
N ARG A 161 4.67 7.85 -12.48
CA ARG A 161 5.13 8.89 -13.40
C ARG A 161 4.06 9.21 -14.43
N PRO A 162 3.87 10.48 -14.80
CA PRO A 162 2.98 10.84 -15.90
C PRO A 162 3.46 10.22 -17.21
N ILE A 163 2.54 9.86 -18.10
CA ILE A 163 2.87 9.45 -19.46
C ILE A 163 3.41 10.67 -20.21
N MET A 164 4.65 10.59 -20.68
CA MET A 164 5.26 11.63 -21.49
C MET A 164 4.98 11.34 -22.97
N ASN A 165 4.10 12.13 -23.60
CA ASN A 165 3.72 11.95 -25.01
C ASN A 165 4.87 12.20 -26.00
N ASN A 166 5.98 12.78 -25.54
CA ASN A 166 7.15 13.14 -26.36
C ASN A 166 8.43 12.52 -25.78
N LEU A 167 8.40 11.24 -25.40
CA LEU A 167 9.66 10.53 -25.16
C LEU A 167 10.36 10.42 -26.51
N ASN A 168 11.34 11.31 -26.74
CA ASN A 168 12.28 11.11 -27.84
C ASN A 168 12.87 9.71 -27.66
N GLU A 169 12.97 8.91 -28.71
CA GLU A 169 13.57 7.55 -28.64
C GLU A 169 15.00 7.56 -28.04
N ASN A 170 15.63 8.74 -27.98
CA ASN A 170 16.96 8.96 -27.40
C ASN A 170 16.95 9.35 -25.91
N ASP A 171 15.82 9.72 -25.31
CA ASP A 171 15.75 9.90 -23.85
C ASP A 171 15.82 8.51 -23.22
N SER A 172 17.00 8.18 -22.67
CA SER A 172 17.27 6.92 -22.01
C SER A 172 16.10 6.57 -21.09
N ILE A 173 15.37 5.52 -21.45
CA ILE A 173 14.30 4.93 -20.66
C ILE A 173 14.82 4.83 -19.22
N ALA A 174 14.30 5.67 -18.33
CA ALA A 174 14.73 5.75 -16.94
C ALA A 174 14.83 4.33 -16.35
N ASN A 175 15.98 4.01 -15.77
CA ASN A 175 16.19 2.70 -15.18
C ASN A 175 15.06 2.37 -14.20
N GLY A 176 14.46 1.18 -14.36
CA GLY A 176 13.37 0.70 -13.51
C GLY A 176 11.96 0.89 -14.07
N TYR A 177 11.77 1.38 -15.29
CA TYR A 177 10.44 1.38 -15.91
C TYR A 177 9.82 -0.03 -15.91
N VAL A 178 8.56 -0.10 -15.48
CA VAL A 178 7.78 -1.33 -15.57
C VAL A 178 7.20 -1.42 -16.98
N ASN A 179 7.83 -2.24 -17.82
CA ASN A 179 7.42 -2.43 -19.21
C ASN A 179 5.95 -2.87 -19.31
N ASP A 180 5.28 -2.38 -20.35
CA ASP A 180 3.90 -2.74 -20.73
C ASP A 180 2.82 -2.47 -19.67
N LEU A 181 3.13 -1.68 -18.63
CA LEU A 181 2.18 -1.29 -17.61
C LEU A 181 1.80 0.19 -17.72
N VAL A 182 0.60 0.44 -18.22
CA VAL A 182 -0.09 1.73 -18.10
C VAL A 182 -1.25 1.56 -17.13
N VAL A 183 -1.23 2.31 -16.03
CA VAL A 183 -2.33 2.35 -15.07
C VAL A 183 -3.34 3.39 -15.55
N GLN A 184 -4.55 2.93 -15.84
CA GLN A 184 -5.72 3.76 -16.13
C GLN A 184 -6.61 3.79 -14.87
N PRO A 185 -6.66 4.88 -14.11
CA PRO A 185 -7.57 5.00 -12.97
C PRO A 185 -9.03 4.81 -13.37
N VAL A 186 -9.81 4.16 -12.52
CA VAL A 186 -11.26 4.00 -12.69
C VAL A 186 -11.95 5.25 -12.17
N SER A 187 -12.72 5.89 -13.05
CA SER A 187 -13.51 7.08 -12.71
C SER A 187 -14.57 6.77 -11.65
N PHE A 188 -14.80 7.72 -10.75
CA PHE A 188 -15.84 7.64 -9.73
C PHE A 188 -16.44 9.03 -9.48
N GLN A 189 -17.61 9.08 -8.85
CA GLN A 189 -18.32 10.33 -8.58
C GLN A 189 -17.52 11.24 -7.64
N GLY A 190 -17.36 12.52 -8.03
CA GLY A 190 -16.60 13.50 -7.26
C GLY A 190 -15.08 13.41 -7.45
N MET A 191 -14.58 12.53 -8.34
CA MET A 191 -13.16 12.43 -8.65
C MET A 191 -12.58 13.80 -9.05
N PRO A 192 -11.49 14.26 -8.41
CA PRO A 192 -10.85 15.52 -8.76
C PRO A 192 -10.36 15.55 -10.21
N LEU A 193 -10.34 16.74 -10.82
CA LEU A 193 -9.83 16.92 -12.19
C LEU A 193 -8.38 16.42 -12.31
N GLY A 194 -8.11 15.61 -13.33
CA GLY A 194 -6.79 15.02 -13.60
C GLY A 194 -6.42 13.82 -12.73
N TYR A 195 -7.28 13.38 -11.81
CA TYR A 195 -7.06 12.14 -11.05
C TYR A 195 -7.32 10.88 -11.89
N ASP A 196 -8.05 11.01 -12.99
CA ASP A 196 -8.27 10.01 -14.04
C ASP A 196 -7.09 9.89 -15.02
N THR A 197 -6.10 10.79 -14.93
CA THR A 197 -4.98 10.82 -15.87
C THR A 197 -4.11 9.56 -15.73
N PRO A 198 -3.89 8.81 -16.84
CA PRO A 198 -3.07 7.61 -16.82
C PRO A 198 -1.63 7.86 -16.37
N PHE A 199 -1.01 6.84 -15.79
CA PHE A 199 0.37 6.91 -15.35
C PHE A 199 1.09 5.57 -15.52
N ILE A 200 2.42 5.64 -15.56
CA ILE A 200 3.31 4.47 -15.59
C ILE A 200 4.03 4.35 -14.23
N LEU A 201 4.70 3.23 -14.02
CA LEU A 201 5.49 2.99 -12.80
C LEU A 201 6.98 2.93 -13.11
N VAL A 202 7.78 3.44 -12.18
CA VAL A 202 9.23 3.27 -12.13
C VAL A 202 9.60 2.62 -10.81
N GLU A 203 10.22 1.45 -10.86
CA GLU A 203 10.74 0.73 -9.70
C GLU A 203 11.95 1.46 -9.09
N ASP A 204 12.06 1.41 -7.76
CA ASP A 204 13.23 1.93 -7.04
C ASP A 204 14.44 1.02 -7.23
N MET A 205 15.30 1.37 -8.19
CA MET A 205 16.47 0.55 -8.50
C MET A 205 17.49 0.48 -7.37
N ASN A 206 17.61 1.51 -6.51
CA ASN A 206 18.53 1.49 -5.38
C ASN A 206 18.05 0.54 -4.27
N TRP A 207 16.74 0.50 -4.05
CA TRP A 207 16.13 -0.48 -3.12
C TRP A 207 16.22 -1.89 -3.67
N ARG A 208 15.88 -2.07 -4.96
CA ARG A 208 15.99 -3.36 -5.66
C ARG A 208 17.40 -3.93 -5.64
N GLU A 209 18.42 -3.10 -5.88
CA GLU A 209 19.81 -3.55 -5.85
C GLU A 209 20.21 -4.11 -4.47
N GLN A 210 19.80 -3.45 -3.39
CA GLN A 210 20.06 -3.93 -2.03
C GLN A 210 19.37 -5.26 -1.74
N ILE A 211 18.10 -5.41 -2.15
CA ILE A 211 17.35 -6.66 -1.97
C ILE A 211 17.87 -7.80 -2.86
N SER A 212 18.41 -7.46 -4.03
CA SER A 212 18.94 -8.43 -4.99
C SER A 212 20.27 -9.05 -4.56
N ARG A 213 20.85 -8.64 -3.43
CA ARG A 213 22.07 -9.25 -2.90
C ARG A 213 21.83 -10.70 -2.46
N LEU A 214 22.87 -11.53 -2.53
CA LEU A 214 22.78 -12.96 -2.22
C LEU A 214 22.53 -13.23 -0.73
N ASP A 215 22.91 -12.32 0.16
CA ASP A 215 22.59 -12.38 1.59
C ASP A 215 21.13 -11.97 1.90
N ALA A 216 20.37 -11.53 0.89
CA ALA A 216 18.95 -11.17 0.95
C ALA A 216 18.11 -12.09 0.03
N ALA A 217 17.44 -11.54 -0.98
CA ALA A 217 16.57 -12.30 -1.89
C ALA A 217 17.26 -12.78 -3.17
N GLY A 218 18.43 -12.26 -3.52
CA GLY A 218 19.06 -12.52 -4.82
C GLY A 218 18.33 -11.88 -6.00
N SER A 219 18.98 -11.79 -7.16
CA SER A 219 18.40 -11.19 -8.37
C SER A 219 17.35 -12.08 -9.06
N ASP A 220 17.42 -13.38 -8.83
CA ASP A 220 16.66 -14.37 -9.60
C ASP A 220 15.16 -14.33 -9.30
N GLY A 221 14.77 -13.85 -8.11
CA GLY A 221 13.36 -13.67 -7.75
C GLY A 221 12.63 -12.66 -8.64
N TYR A 222 13.34 -11.68 -9.22
CA TYR A 222 12.75 -10.71 -10.15
C TYR A 222 12.46 -11.30 -11.54
N VAL A 223 12.84 -12.55 -11.79
CA VAL A 223 12.55 -13.27 -13.03
C VAL A 223 11.42 -14.25 -12.77
N ASN A 224 10.21 -13.90 -13.21
CA ASN A 224 8.97 -14.64 -12.91
C ASN A 224 9.00 -16.13 -13.28
N ASN A 225 9.85 -16.54 -14.23
CA ASN A 225 9.88 -17.90 -14.78
C ASN A 225 10.92 -18.82 -14.11
N ILE A 226 11.63 -18.35 -13.09
CA ILE A 226 12.61 -19.17 -12.36
C ILE A 226 11.89 -19.86 -11.19
N SER A 227 11.93 -21.19 -11.17
CA SER A 227 11.37 -22.00 -10.08
C SER A 227 12.19 -21.86 -8.80
N ILE A 228 11.59 -22.14 -7.63
CA ILE A 228 12.24 -21.96 -6.32
C ILE A 228 13.58 -22.70 -6.24
N GLU A 229 13.71 -23.86 -6.87
CA GLU A 229 14.91 -24.70 -6.86
C GLU A 229 16.12 -23.99 -7.48
N HIS A 230 15.88 -23.07 -8.40
CA HIS A 230 16.93 -22.39 -9.17
C HIS A 230 17.16 -20.94 -8.72
N ARG A 231 16.33 -20.39 -7.83
CA ARG A 231 16.51 -19.02 -7.33
C ARG A 231 17.67 -18.97 -6.32
N ARG A 232 18.67 -18.15 -6.57
CA ARG A 232 19.78 -17.94 -5.61
C ARG A 232 19.42 -16.87 -4.59
N GLY A 233 20.03 -16.94 -3.42
CA GLY A 233 19.88 -15.97 -2.34
C GLY A 233 19.35 -16.61 -1.07
N LYS A 234 19.71 -16.02 0.07
CA LYS A 234 19.43 -16.56 1.41
C LYS A 234 17.95 -16.88 1.64
N LEU A 235 17.05 -16.04 1.14
CA LEU A 235 15.61 -16.27 1.18
C LEU A 235 15.22 -17.62 0.55
N TRP A 236 15.74 -17.89 -0.65
CA TRP A 236 15.39 -19.07 -1.43
C TRP A 236 16.13 -20.32 -0.95
N ASP A 237 17.35 -20.17 -0.43
CA ASP A 237 18.06 -21.24 0.29
C ASP A 237 17.24 -21.75 1.47
N TYR A 238 16.63 -20.82 2.23
CA TYR A 238 15.76 -21.18 3.32
C TYR A 238 14.46 -21.85 2.85
N ALA A 239 13.82 -21.33 1.78
CA ALA A 239 12.65 -21.98 1.18
C ALA A 239 12.95 -23.43 0.77
N ARG A 240 14.09 -23.69 0.12
CA ARG A 240 14.53 -25.05 -0.24
C ARG A 240 14.76 -25.93 0.99
N THR A 241 15.38 -25.40 2.04
CA THR A 241 15.58 -26.13 3.30
C THR A 241 14.25 -26.62 3.90
N ILE A 242 13.20 -25.78 3.83
CA ILE A 242 11.86 -26.17 4.28
C ILE A 242 11.29 -27.29 3.38
N ILE A 243 11.44 -27.18 2.06
CA ILE A 243 10.99 -28.21 1.09
C ILE A 243 11.71 -29.54 1.32
N ASP A 244 13.03 -29.51 1.50
CA ASP A 244 13.84 -30.72 1.71
C ASP A 244 13.47 -31.41 3.04
N ASN A 245 13.28 -30.64 4.11
CA ASN A 245 12.80 -31.16 5.39
C ASN A 245 11.40 -31.79 5.27
N LYS A 246 10.53 -31.21 4.44
CA LYS A 246 9.21 -31.77 4.13
C LYS A 246 9.35 -33.11 3.39
N ASN A 247 10.18 -33.17 2.35
CA ASN A 247 10.38 -34.38 1.55
C ASN A 247 11.03 -35.52 2.35
N ASN A 248 12.04 -35.21 3.18
CA ASN A 248 12.73 -36.21 4.01
C ASN A 248 11.82 -36.84 5.06
N ASN A 249 10.92 -36.07 5.66
CA ASN A 249 10.00 -36.60 6.66
C ASN A 249 8.89 -37.47 6.04
N ASN A 250 8.48 -37.20 4.80
CA ASN A 250 7.49 -38.02 4.09
C ASN A 250 7.99 -39.44 3.79
N ASN A 251 9.31 -39.63 3.66
CA ASN A 251 9.90 -40.96 3.42
C ASN A 251 9.89 -41.88 4.64
N ASN A 252 9.70 -41.34 5.85
CA ASN A 252 9.82 -42.13 7.10
C ASN A 252 8.54 -42.85 7.53
N ASN A 253 7.50 -42.96 6.67
CA ASN A 253 6.21 -43.61 6.94
C ASN A 253 5.46 -43.17 8.22
N ASN A 254 5.94 -42.13 8.91
CA ASN A 254 5.26 -41.50 10.03
C ASN A 254 4.23 -40.52 9.48
N ASN A 255 3.09 -41.06 9.07
CA ASN A 255 1.95 -40.41 8.40
C ASN A 255 1.33 -39.16 9.07
N ASN A 256 1.87 -38.61 10.16
CA ASN A 256 1.05 -37.79 11.07
C ASN A 256 1.38 -36.29 11.14
N ALA A 257 2.40 -35.73 10.46
CA ALA A 257 2.76 -34.33 10.73
C ALA A 257 3.18 -33.42 9.55
N VAL A 258 3.58 -33.94 8.38
CA VAL A 258 4.46 -33.18 7.48
C VAL A 258 3.74 -32.53 6.28
N ASP A 259 2.54 -32.99 5.94
CA ASP A 259 1.72 -32.38 4.87
C ASP A 259 0.93 -31.13 5.32
N LYS A 260 1.29 -30.52 6.45
CA LYS A 260 0.51 -29.45 7.08
C LYS A 260 0.65 -28.08 6.43
N TYR A 261 1.63 -27.85 5.56
CA TYR A 261 1.83 -26.55 4.94
C TYR A 261 2.18 -26.59 3.45
N VAL A 262 1.90 -25.47 2.79
CA VAL A 262 2.16 -25.18 1.38
C VAL A 262 3.01 -23.93 1.30
N ILE A 263 4.12 -24.01 0.57
CA ILE A 263 4.95 -22.85 0.24
C ILE A 263 4.42 -22.25 -1.05
N ASP A 264 4.14 -20.96 -1.01
CA ASP A 264 3.65 -20.15 -2.11
C ASP A 264 4.67 -19.03 -2.39
N ALA A 265 5.50 -19.26 -3.41
CA ALA A 265 6.44 -18.26 -3.91
C ALA A 265 6.00 -17.67 -5.26
N ASP A 266 4.84 -18.07 -5.77
CA ASP A 266 4.40 -17.67 -7.11
C ASP A 266 4.09 -16.18 -7.14
N GLY A 267 4.68 -15.46 -8.10
CA GLY A 267 4.52 -14.01 -8.24
C GLY A 267 5.15 -13.17 -7.12
N TYR A 268 5.96 -13.75 -6.24
CA TYR A 268 6.84 -13.02 -5.33
C TYR A 268 8.27 -13.01 -5.84
N ALA A 269 8.91 -11.84 -5.81
CA ALA A 269 10.32 -11.67 -6.12
C ALA A 269 11.21 -11.63 -4.88
N THR A 270 10.65 -11.24 -3.74
CA THR A 270 11.42 -10.82 -2.56
C THR A 270 10.87 -11.38 -1.24
N ALA A 271 9.85 -12.23 -1.33
CA ALA A 271 9.24 -12.93 -0.21
C ALA A 271 8.75 -14.32 -0.66
N PHE A 272 8.35 -15.15 0.28
CA PHE A 272 7.45 -16.27 0.00
C PHE A 272 6.50 -16.47 1.18
N ARG A 273 5.35 -17.05 0.90
CA ARG A 273 4.29 -17.26 1.89
C ARG A 273 4.19 -18.73 2.25
N ILE A 274 4.02 -19.02 3.53
CA ILE A 274 3.72 -20.35 4.05
C ILE A 274 2.26 -20.35 4.51
N ARG A 275 1.43 -21.17 3.86
CA ARG A 275 0.03 -21.39 4.24
C ARG A 275 -0.13 -22.75 4.88
N TYR A 276 -0.89 -22.80 5.97
CA TYR A 276 -1.31 -24.06 6.56
C TYR A 276 -2.48 -24.67 5.80
N ARG A 277 -2.42 -25.98 5.60
CA ARG A 277 -3.63 -26.75 5.30
C ARG A 277 -4.42 -26.81 6.59
N GLN A 278 -5.46 -25.99 6.70
CA GLN A 278 -6.41 -26.10 7.80
C GLN A 278 -7.02 -27.50 7.73
N ASN A 279 -6.70 -28.36 8.70
CA ASN A 279 -7.47 -29.56 8.92
C ASN A 279 -8.88 -29.10 9.31
N THR A 280 -9.90 -29.61 8.62
CA THR A 280 -11.31 -29.31 8.83
C THR A 280 -11.79 -29.59 10.27
N SER A 281 -10.97 -30.19 11.12
CA SER A 281 -11.25 -30.60 12.49
C SER A 281 -10.96 -29.56 13.59
N GLY A 282 -10.79 -28.27 13.27
CA GLY A 282 -11.01 -27.16 14.21
C GLY A 282 -10.07 -27.03 15.42
N THR A 283 -8.98 -27.79 15.50
CA THR A 283 -7.98 -27.65 16.58
C THR A 283 -6.92 -26.61 16.18
N SER A 284 -7.22 -25.36 16.49
CA SER A 284 -6.33 -24.20 16.35
C SER A 284 -5.25 -24.22 17.44
N SER A 285 -4.00 -23.84 17.09
CA SER A 285 -2.84 -23.56 17.97
C SER A 285 -1.72 -24.61 18.16
N SER A 286 -1.46 -25.51 17.21
CA SER A 286 -0.13 -26.16 17.19
C SER A 286 0.90 -25.20 16.58
N SER A 287 1.80 -24.64 17.40
CA SER A 287 2.97 -23.86 16.95
C SER A 287 3.72 -24.59 15.83
N LEU A 288 3.99 -23.91 14.71
CA LEU A 288 4.83 -24.53 13.67
C LEU A 288 6.19 -24.86 14.23
N LEU A 289 6.65 -26.06 13.93
CA LEU A 289 8.06 -26.37 13.94
C LEU A 289 8.60 -26.07 12.54
N LEU A 290 8.68 -24.78 12.17
CA LEU A 290 9.57 -24.39 11.08
C LEU A 290 11.01 -24.60 11.54
N PRO A 291 11.96 -24.87 10.63
CA PRO A 291 13.37 -24.74 10.96
C PRO A 291 13.63 -23.35 11.57
N PRO A 292 14.66 -23.19 12.42
CA PRO A 292 15.03 -21.87 12.92
C PRO A 292 15.22 -20.89 11.76
N LEU A 293 14.62 -19.70 11.87
CA LEU A 293 14.74 -18.67 10.86
C LEU A 293 16.22 -18.20 10.80
N PRO A 294 16.90 -18.28 9.65
CA PRO A 294 18.28 -17.82 9.52
C PRO A 294 18.42 -16.33 9.78
N ASP A 295 19.55 -15.91 10.36
CA ASP A 295 19.89 -14.48 10.52
C ASP A 295 19.74 -13.74 9.18
N GLY A 296 19.29 -12.48 9.19
CA GLY A 296 19.10 -11.72 7.95
C GLY A 296 17.83 -12.07 7.15
N LEU A 297 17.02 -13.02 7.64
CA LEU A 297 15.61 -13.14 7.28
C LEU A 297 14.71 -12.67 8.42
N ALA A 298 13.51 -12.24 8.08
CA ALA A 298 12.45 -11.86 8.99
C ALA A 298 11.14 -12.53 8.55
N CYS A 299 10.13 -12.51 9.42
CA CYS A 299 8.82 -13.00 9.09
C CYS A 299 7.71 -12.17 9.72
N SER A 300 6.55 -12.15 9.07
CA SER A 300 5.31 -11.59 9.62
C SER A 300 4.14 -12.55 9.42
N THR A 301 3.19 -12.53 10.34
CA THR A 301 1.92 -13.24 10.19
C THR A 301 0.87 -12.35 9.53
N ASN A 302 0.15 -12.88 8.55
CA ASN A 302 -0.92 -12.17 7.85
C ASN A 302 -1.98 -13.18 7.39
N LEU A 303 -3.23 -12.99 7.79
CA LEU A 303 -4.36 -13.88 7.43
C LEU A 303 -4.07 -15.38 7.69
N GLY A 304 -3.44 -15.68 8.83
CA GLY A 304 -3.06 -17.05 9.20
C GLY A 304 -1.97 -17.68 8.32
N CYS A 305 -1.31 -16.89 7.49
CA CYS A 305 -0.12 -17.27 6.73
C CYS A 305 1.12 -16.63 7.35
N VAL A 306 2.29 -17.23 7.11
CA VAL A 306 3.59 -16.65 7.49
C VAL A 306 4.30 -16.19 6.22
N ASP A 307 4.56 -14.90 6.13
CA ASP A 307 5.39 -14.32 5.07
C ASP A 307 6.85 -14.31 5.54
N ILE A 308 7.76 -14.85 4.73
CA ILE A 308 9.19 -14.83 4.96
C ILE A 308 9.84 -13.90 3.94
N TYR A 309 10.72 -13.01 4.41
CA TYR A 309 11.40 -12.00 3.59
C TYR A 309 12.76 -11.61 4.19
N PRO A 310 13.67 -10.96 3.45
CA PRO A 310 14.93 -10.44 4.01
C PRO A 310 14.69 -9.43 5.14
N THR A 311 15.50 -9.44 6.21
CA THR A 311 15.32 -8.52 7.36
C THR A 311 15.33 -7.05 6.97
N MET A 312 16.01 -6.68 5.89
CA MET A 312 16.00 -5.30 5.38
C MET A 312 14.66 -4.88 4.73
N SER A 313 13.82 -5.86 4.35
CA SER A 313 12.44 -5.65 3.91
C SER A 313 11.53 -5.49 5.14
N GLY A 314 10.22 -5.67 4.99
CA GLY A 314 9.23 -5.39 6.02
C GLY A 314 8.63 -4.00 5.86
N LYS A 315 7.35 -3.85 6.25
CA LYS A 315 6.60 -2.58 6.14
C LYS A 315 7.33 -1.45 6.87
N ARG A 316 7.81 -1.71 8.10
CA ARG A 316 8.59 -0.75 8.91
C ARG A 316 9.86 -0.26 8.21
N ASN A 317 10.71 -1.18 7.75
CA ASN A 317 12.02 -0.81 7.18
C ASN A 317 11.86 -0.08 5.84
N CYS A 318 10.88 -0.50 5.03
CA CYS A 318 10.54 0.21 3.81
C CYS A 318 9.99 1.62 4.10
N ALA A 319 9.13 1.76 5.12
CA ALA A 319 8.64 3.05 5.57
C ALA A 319 9.79 3.97 6.01
N GLU A 320 10.74 3.46 6.79
CA GLU A 320 11.93 4.23 7.22
C GLU A 320 12.77 4.68 6.02
N TYR A 321 13.01 3.80 5.04
CA TYR A 321 13.70 4.13 3.80
C TYR A 321 13.01 5.26 3.04
N LEU A 322 11.68 5.16 2.86
CA LEU A 322 10.88 6.14 2.13
C LEU A 322 10.75 7.45 2.89
N ALA A 323 10.59 7.44 4.21
CA ALA A 323 10.55 8.64 5.03
C ALA A 323 11.86 9.44 4.88
N ARG A 324 13.01 8.76 4.96
CA ARG A 324 14.31 9.42 4.67
C ARG A 324 14.36 9.98 3.26
N LYS A 325 13.86 9.23 2.27
CA LYS A 325 13.90 9.66 0.86
C LYS A 325 13.02 10.88 0.58
N PHE A 326 11.81 10.92 1.12
CA PHE A 326 10.87 12.02 0.91
C PHE A 326 11.16 13.25 1.76
N LEU A 327 11.67 13.07 2.99
CA LEU A 327 11.90 14.16 3.94
C LEU A 327 13.32 14.76 3.89
N ARG A 328 14.24 14.16 3.13
CA ARG A 328 15.59 14.73 2.89
C ARG A 328 15.46 16.08 2.18
N HIS A 329 15.59 17.15 2.96
CA HIS A 329 15.62 18.52 2.46
C HIS A 329 16.92 18.81 1.70
N ASP A 330 16.79 19.09 0.41
CA ASP A 330 17.70 19.92 -0.41
C ASP A 330 19.21 19.75 -0.22
N GLY A 331 19.72 18.55 -0.51
CA GLY A 331 21.07 18.42 -1.07
C GLY A 331 22.25 18.58 -0.11
N LYS A 332 22.03 18.61 1.21
CA LYS A 332 23.11 18.28 2.14
C LYS A 332 23.27 16.76 2.15
N ASN A 333 24.07 16.28 1.20
CA ASN A 333 24.60 14.92 1.16
C ASN A 333 25.46 14.70 2.40
N ASN A 334 24.84 14.48 3.56
CA ASN A 334 25.53 13.83 4.67
C ASN A 334 25.64 12.35 4.28
N GLU A 335 26.59 12.05 3.39
CA GLU A 335 27.02 10.69 3.06
C GLU A 335 27.66 9.98 4.27
N ASP A 336 27.93 10.72 5.35
CA ASP A 336 28.52 10.24 6.60
C ASP A 336 27.54 9.68 7.63
N ASP A 337 26.22 9.64 7.36
CA ASP A 337 25.27 8.91 8.23
C ASP A 337 25.30 7.40 7.92
N GLY A 338 26.51 6.85 7.93
CA GLY A 338 26.80 5.44 7.74
C GLY A 338 26.07 4.60 8.76
N GLY A 339 24.91 4.06 8.37
CA GLY A 339 24.41 2.68 8.56
C GLY A 339 24.47 1.99 9.92
N GLY A 340 24.98 2.60 10.97
CA GLY A 340 25.28 1.98 12.26
C GLY A 340 24.16 2.23 13.25
N GLY A 341 23.34 1.21 13.49
CA GLY A 341 22.26 1.24 14.47
C GLY A 341 22.74 1.67 15.86
N GLY A 342 21.97 2.53 16.51
CA GLY A 342 22.22 2.88 17.90
C GLY A 342 21.52 4.15 18.35
N GLY A 343 20.20 4.10 18.54
CA GLY A 343 19.51 4.98 19.49
C GLY A 343 19.11 6.40 19.05
N GLY A 344 19.33 6.79 17.79
CA GLY A 344 18.74 8.02 17.26
C GLY A 344 17.22 7.87 17.10
N ASN A 345 16.43 8.87 17.51
CA ASN A 345 14.98 8.91 17.25
C ASN A 345 14.74 8.64 15.76
N SER A 346 14.04 7.54 15.46
CA SER A 346 13.72 7.16 14.08
C SER A 346 12.98 8.31 13.40
N VAL A 347 13.29 8.54 12.11
CA VAL A 347 12.61 9.56 11.30
C VAL A 347 11.10 9.34 11.32
N LEU A 348 10.66 8.08 11.38
CA LEU A 348 9.26 7.70 11.50
C LEU A 348 8.61 8.25 12.77
N ARG A 349 9.25 8.13 13.94
CA ARG A 349 8.66 8.57 15.21
C ARG A 349 8.42 10.08 15.26
N SER A 350 9.22 10.85 14.53
CA SER A 350 9.11 12.32 14.46
C SER A 350 8.17 12.83 13.36
N HIS A 351 8.10 12.13 12.21
CA HIS A 351 7.52 12.70 10.99
C HIS A 351 6.52 11.79 10.29
N ALA A 352 6.38 10.53 10.68
CA ALA A 352 5.52 9.57 9.99
C ALA A 352 4.23 9.31 10.75
N TYR A 353 3.16 9.20 9.98
CA TYR A 353 1.87 8.69 10.42
C TYR A 353 1.56 7.42 9.64
N CYS A 354 0.81 6.49 10.21
CA CYS A 354 0.32 5.36 9.43
C CYS A 354 -1.15 5.03 9.67
N LEU A 355 -1.78 4.42 8.66
CA LEU A 355 -3.01 3.65 8.81
C LEU A 355 -2.71 2.15 8.69
N CYS A 356 -3.28 1.34 9.58
CA CYS A 356 -3.00 -0.10 9.66
C CYS A 356 -4.14 -0.88 10.33
N ASP A 357 -4.17 -2.20 10.17
CA ASP A 357 -5.23 -3.05 10.72
C ASP A 357 -4.78 -4.37 11.36
N ASP A 358 -3.72 -5.04 10.88
CA ASP A 358 -3.35 -6.42 11.30
C ASP A 358 -1.93 -6.52 11.89
N ASP A 359 -1.56 -7.72 12.37
CA ASP A 359 -0.30 -8.04 13.04
C ASP A 359 0.96 -7.62 12.25
N ASN A 360 0.93 -7.76 10.93
CA ASN A 360 2.08 -7.43 10.08
C ASN A 360 2.36 -5.92 9.98
N ASP A 361 1.49 -5.08 10.54
CA ASP A 361 1.68 -3.63 10.63
C ASP A 361 2.25 -3.15 11.98
N ILE A 362 2.25 -4.00 13.02
CA ILE A 362 2.61 -3.59 14.39
C ILE A 362 3.97 -2.89 14.46
N GLU A 363 4.98 -3.44 13.77
CA GLU A 363 6.32 -2.83 13.76
C GLU A 363 6.33 -1.45 13.09
N MET A 364 5.50 -1.23 12.06
CA MET A 364 5.36 0.06 11.39
C MET A 364 4.58 1.04 12.27
N ALA A 365 3.49 0.58 12.90
CA ALA A 365 2.65 1.35 13.80
C ALA A 365 3.45 1.92 14.98
N LEU A 366 4.20 1.05 15.67
CA LEU A 366 5.05 1.42 16.80
C LEU A 366 6.21 2.34 16.41
N ALA A 367 6.70 2.25 15.17
CA ALA A 367 7.79 3.10 14.70
C ALA A 367 7.32 4.51 14.30
N CYS A 368 6.05 4.67 13.91
CA CYS A 368 5.49 5.95 13.52
C CYS A 368 5.19 6.86 14.73
N ARG A 369 4.98 8.15 14.45
CA ARG A 369 4.54 9.14 15.43
C ARG A 369 3.17 8.81 15.99
N ALA A 370 2.24 8.48 15.10
CA ALA A 370 0.92 7.98 15.44
C ALA A 370 0.44 6.99 14.37
N ALA A 371 -0.34 6.01 14.81
CA ALA A 371 -0.97 4.97 14.03
C ALA A 371 -2.49 5.03 14.20
N TYR A 372 -3.20 5.06 13.08
CA TYR A 372 -4.65 5.14 13.03
C TYR A 372 -5.20 3.78 12.59
N LEU A 373 -6.08 3.20 13.39
CA LEU A 373 -6.64 1.87 13.19
C LEU A 373 -8.11 2.01 12.81
N PRO A 374 -8.47 1.76 11.54
CA PRO A 374 -9.88 1.70 11.14
C PRO A 374 -10.66 0.66 11.94
N SER A 375 -10.04 -0.47 12.27
CA SER A 375 -10.66 -1.53 13.07
C SER A 375 -9.61 -2.34 13.81
N LEU A 376 -10.04 -3.08 14.84
CA LEU A 376 -9.21 -4.02 15.59
C LEU A 376 -9.39 -5.45 15.08
N THR A 377 -8.69 -5.80 14.00
CA THR A 377 -8.89 -7.09 13.30
C THR A 377 -8.20 -8.27 13.98
N SER A 378 -7.23 -8.02 14.85
CA SER A 378 -6.48 -9.06 15.57
C SER A 378 -6.45 -8.82 17.08
N GLU A 379 -6.26 -9.91 17.84
CA GLU A 379 -6.12 -9.83 19.31
C GLU A 379 -4.83 -9.10 19.70
N SER A 380 -3.77 -9.26 18.91
CA SER A 380 -2.50 -8.59 19.20
C SER A 380 -2.61 -7.08 19.00
N MET A 381 -3.37 -6.63 17.97
CA MET A 381 -3.70 -5.22 17.76
C MET A 381 -4.61 -4.68 18.87
N ARG A 382 -5.55 -5.47 19.38
CA ARG A 382 -6.39 -5.10 20.53
C ARG A 382 -5.55 -4.91 21.80
N ILE A 383 -4.65 -5.85 22.09
CA ILE A 383 -3.72 -5.74 23.22
C ILE A 383 -2.85 -4.50 23.08
N LEU A 384 -2.33 -4.26 21.87
CA LEU A 384 -1.51 -3.10 21.56
C LEU A 384 -2.26 -1.77 21.75
N ALA A 385 -3.48 -1.67 21.23
CA ALA A 385 -4.33 -0.48 21.38
C ALA A 385 -4.80 -0.25 22.84
N SER A 386 -4.79 -1.29 23.68
CA SER A 386 -5.11 -1.18 25.10
C SER A 386 -3.90 -0.80 25.97
N SER A 387 -2.70 -0.71 25.39
CA SER A 387 -1.52 -0.26 26.11
C SER A 387 -1.55 1.26 26.32
N ASP A 388 -0.88 1.77 27.35
CA ASP A 388 -0.80 3.21 27.65
C ASP A 388 0.02 4.03 26.61
N ASP A 389 0.32 3.46 25.43
CA ASP A 389 1.00 4.16 24.35
C ASP A 389 0.00 5.03 23.57
N ASN A 390 0.01 6.34 23.85
CA ASN A 390 -0.83 7.34 23.19
C ASN A 390 -0.63 7.48 21.66
N SER A 391 0.23 6.67 21.04
CA SER A 391 0.46 6.70 19.60
C SER A 391 -0.54 5.87 18.78
N LEU A 392 -1.38 5.03 19.38
CA LEU A 392 -2.42 4.27 18.65
C LEU A 392 -3.81 4.90 18.84
N ILE A 393 -4.50 5.14 17.72
CA ILE A 393 -5.82 5.78 17.68
C ILE A 393 -6.78 4.85 16.93
N VAL A 394 -7.74 4.27 17.66
CA VAL A 394 -8.79 3.42 17.08
C VAL A 394 -9.96 4.29 16.65
N ALA A 395 -10.37 4.17 15.38
CA ALA A 395 -11.49 4.92 14.82
C ALA A 395 -12.81 4.15 14.83
N GLU A 396 -12.75 2.82 14.96
CA GLU A 396 -13.92 1.95 15.03
C GLU A 396 -14.80 2.29 16.23
N ASP A 397 -16.10 2.42 15.97
CA ASP A 397 -17.13 2.62 16.99
C ASP A 397 -18.41 1.93 16.55
N GLU A 398 -18.55 0.66 16.90
CA GLU A 398 -19.72 -0.16 16.58
C GLU A 398 -21.02 0.45 17.13
N ALA A 399 -20.97 1.11 18.29
CA ALA A 399 -22.15 1.69 18.93
C ALA A 399 -22.74 2.85 18.11
N ASN A 400 -21.88 3.55 17.36
CA ASN A 400 -22.27 4.64 16.46
C ASN A 400 -22.28 4.23 14.98
N GLY A 401 -22.11 2.93 14.67
CA GLY A 401 -22.10 2.41 13.30
C GLY A 401 -20.87 2.82 12.47
N ILE A 402 -19.78 3.20 13.13
CA ILE A 402 -18.50 3.53 12.50
C ILE A 402 -17.70 2.23 12.38
N VAL A 403 -17.99 1.47 11.32
CA VAL A 403 -17.37 0.16 11.03
C VAL A 403 -16.90 0.10 9.58
N GLU A 404 -16.02 -0.85 9.26
CA GLU A 404 -15.51 -1.11 7.91
C GLU A 404 -15.04 0.19 7.20
N SER A 405 -15.57 0.50 6.01
CA SER A 405 -15.18 1.68 5.23
C SER A 405 -15.46 3.00 5.96
N VAL A 406 -16.51 3.07 6.78
CA VAL A 406 -16.84 4.29 7.53
C VAL A 406 -15.78 4.55 8.61
N ALA A 407 -15.23 3.49 9.20
CA ALA A 407 -14.17 3.60 10.18
C ALA A 407 -12.83 4.01 9.54
N THR A 408 -12.52 3.54 8.33
CA THR A 408 -11.40 4.06 7.52
C THR A 408 -11.54 5.55 7.26
N GLU A 409 -12.74 5.99 6.90
CA GLU A 409 -13.00 7.41 6.67
C GLU A 409 -12.86 8.24 7.96
N ALA A 410 -13.33 7.72 9.10
CA ALA A 410 -13.14 8.36 10.40
C ALA A 410 -11.66 8.49 10.77
N ALA A 411 -10.87 7.42 10.59
CA ALA A 411 -9.42 7.41 10.77
C ALA A 411 -8.73 8.47 9.89
N LEU A 412 -9.08 8.52 8.60
CA LEU A 412 -8.54 9.51 7.66
C LEU A 412 -8.92 10.95 8.05
N ARG A 413 -10.17 11.20 8.46
CA ARG A 413 -10.61 12.54 8.92
C ARG A 413 -9.83 12.97 10.17
N ALA A 414 -9.63 12.07 11.14
CA ALA A 414 -8.86 12.35 12.34
C ALA A 414 -7.39 12.67 12.02
N LEU A 415 -6.76 11.87 11.16
CA LEU A 415 -5.40 12.12 10.68
C LEU A 415 -5.28 13.46 9.96
N ILE A 416 -6.20 13.77 9.03
CA ILE A 416 -6.23 15.04 8.31
C ILE A 416 -6.32 16.22 9.28
N LYS A 417 -7.16 16.11 10.33
CA LYS A 417 -7.31 17.13 11.37
C LYS A 417 -6.02 17.31 12.18
N GLU A 418 -5.35 16.24 12.57
CA GLU A 418 -4.06 16.33 13.27
C GLU A 418 -2.98 16.99 12.40
N LEU A 419 -2.93 16.63 11.11
CA LEU A 419 -1.97 17.22 10.19
C LEU A 419 -2.23 18.71 9.92
N GLN A 420 -3.45 19.20 10.15
CA GLN A 420 -3.77 20.62 10.10
C GLN A 420 -3.31 21.35 11.35
N SER A 421 -3.54 20.78 12.53
CA SER A 421 -3.11 21.40 13.80
C SER A 421 -1.59 21.49 13.93
N VAL A 422 -0.83 20.61 13.27
CA VAL A 422 0.64 20.68 13.23
C VAL A 422 1.15 21.82 12.31
N ARG A 423 0.30 22.37 11.43
CA ARG A 423 0.66 23.45 10.49
C ARG A 423 0.36 24.85 11.02
N GLU A 424 -0.60 24.96 11.92
CA GLU A 424 -0.95 26.18 12.67
C GLU A 424 0.07 26.42 13.79
#